data_AF-A0A0K1PYX9-F1
#
_entry.id   AF-A0A0K1PYX9-F1
#
_cell.length_a   1.000
_cell.length_b   1.000
_cell.length_c   1.000
_cell.angle_alpha   90.00
_cell.angle_beta   90.00
_cell.angle_gamma   90.00
#
_symmetry.space_group_name_H-M   'P 1'
#
loop_
_entity.id
_entity.type
_entity.pdbx_description
1 polymer ?
#
loop_
_entity_poly.entity_id
_entity_poly.type
_entity_poly.pdbx_seq_one_letter_code
_entity_poly.pdbx_strand_id
1 'polypeptide(L)'
;MTVIHGDGSENGKAIQGDPMKIRRTSQEGYAGLRGGFFVVRNREDWQSVWPSGQEGALPTTLDTSVSMLLVASAEAKDTVAMHIDKVLETASAVHVWVHETKNGTGCTSKLEHTPYDAVIVHRIDKPVRFYLDEDQAESCGDPPTANVQCRLGEAPTWSTKLHAQPGEVVDCEATAEARGRFALTDRTLTLGSLPGGSGAKLAYTKGPARGTITPDVFGTYSIQAEATDEAGRKGLATAQVEVLPPKTRDVLVELIWQNFDVSDDPDTFPRVKLRATAPGPKARTCALDSQAPDLCEVKTRSAYVHMRLKAGDKKMPLSVQYVDERIEKGPMVCVQLYFDGARTSETCDRLHRNADDRWDVGTVDLAVGKLVEPEGASKPDGGAPETVDAGAAPEAPKK
;
A
#
# COMPACT_ATOMS: atom_id res chain seq x y z
N MET A 1 8.90 42.88 -10.81
CA MET A 1 8.01 42.58 -9.67
C MET A 1 8.85 42.06 -8.54
N THR A 2 8.48 42.33 -7.29
CA THR A 2 9.15 41.80 -6.09
C THR A 2 8.12 41.26 -5.13
N VAL A 3 8.35 40.08 -4.55
CA VAL A 3 7.54 39.49 -3.47
C VAL A 3 8.29 39.65 -2.16
N ILE A 4 7.60 40.11 -1.13
CA ILE A 4 8.14 40.36 0.21
C ILE A 4 7.26 39.57 1.17
N HIS A 5 7.86 38.68 1.97
CA HIS A 5 7.14 37.94 3.00
C HIS A 5 7.10 38.79 4.29
N GLY A 6 5.92 38.97 4.87
CA GLY A 6 5.72 39.69 6.14
C GLY A 6 4.64 40.79 6.09
N ASP A 7 4.47 41.47 7.23
CA ASP A 7 3.37 42.40 7.57
C ASP A 7 3.24 43.67 6.70
N GLY A 8 4.02 43.78 5.63
CA GLY A 8 4.01 44.94 4.76
C GLY A 8 4.60 46.21 5.37
N SER A 9 5.41 46.09 6.42
CA SER A 9 6.24 47.19 6.92
C SER A 9 7.56 47.31 6.13
N GLU A 10 7.92 48.53 5.74
CA GLU A 10 9.24 48.81 5.16
C GLU A 10 10.06 49.53 6.24
N ASN A 11 11.10 48.86 6.77
CA ASN A 11 11.90 49.33 7.90
C ASN A 11 11.06 49.62 9.19
N GLY A 12 10.04 48.81 9.46
CA GLY A 12 9.20 48.95 10.66
C GLY A 12 8.25 50.15 10.65
N LYS A 13 8.05 50.80 9.49
CA LYS A 13 7.06 51.87 9.30
C LYS A 13 5.96 51.43 8.36
N ALA A 14 4.72 51.81 8.69
CA ALA A 14 3.58 51.61 7.81
C ALA A 14 3.76 52.39 6.50
N ILE A 15 3.55 51.72 5.38
CA ILE A 15 3.61 52.33 4.05
C ILE A 15 2.38 53.23 3.88
N GLN A 16 2.61 54.52 3.65
CA GLN A 16 1.56 55.50 3.36
C GLN A 16 1.49 55.76 1.86
N GLY A 17 0.28 55.75 1.32
CA GLY A 17 0.00 55.95 -0.11
C GLY A 17 -1.49 56.06 -0.37
N ASP A 18 -1.82 56.33 -1.63
CA ASP A 18 -3.21 56.50 -2.07
C ASP A 18 -3.85 55.14 -2.32
N PRO A 19 -5.01 54.84 -1.70
CA PRO A 19 -5.69 53.58 -1.92
C PRO A 19 -6.24 53.49 -3.35
N MET A 20 -5.89 52.41 -4.04
CA MET A 20 -6.39 52.14 -5.37
C MET A 20 -7.75 51.45 -5.31
N LYS A 21 -8.64 51.81 -6.22
CA LYS A 21 -9.93 51.12 -6.37
C LYS A 21 -9.70 49.73 -6.97
N ILE A 22 -10.13 48.70 -6.25
CA ILE A 22 -10.04 47.29 -6.63
C ILE A 22 -11.37 46.83 -7.22
N ARG A 23 -11.33 46.17 -8.38
CA ARG A 23 -12.50 45.50 -8.97
C ARG A 23 -12.19 44.02 -9.20
N ARG A 24 -12.97 43.12 -8.58
CA ARG A 24 -12.87 41.68 -8.80
C ARG A 24 -13.60 41.27 -10.08
N THR A 25 -13.05 40.29 -10.77
CA THR A 25 -13.63 39.70 -12.00
C THR A 25 -14.25 38.34 -11.71
N SER A 26 -15.03 37.81 -12.65
CA SER A 26 -15.56 36.44 -12.53
C SER A 26 -14.42 35.43 -12.46
N GLN A 27 -14.45 34.56 -11.46
CA GLN A 27 -13.38 33.60 -11.20
C GLN A 27 -13.30 32.46 -12.24
N GLU A 28 -14.38 32.15 -12.95
CA GLU A 28 -14.44 31.02 -13.90
C GLU A 28 -13.37 31.03 -15.02
N GLY A 29 -12.74 32.18 -15.32
CA GLY A 29 -11.73 32.33 -16.37
C GLY A 29 -10.26 32.06 -15.97
N TYR A 30 -9.99 31.68 -14.72
CA TYR A 30 -8.63 31.58 -14.17
C TYR A 30 -8.28 30.18 -13.62
N ALA A 31 -9.04 29.15 -13.98
CA ALA A 31 -8.68 27.79 -13.62
C ALA A 31 -7.43 27.35 -14.41
N GLY A 32 -6.37 26.90 -13.71
CA GLY A 32 -5.13 26.43 -14.34
C GLY A 32 -3.99 27.45 -14.43
N LEU A 33 -4.09 28.58 -13.72
CA LEU A 33 -2.97 29.51 -13.59
C LEU A 33 -1.74 28.82 -12.99
N ARG A 34 -0.57 29.31 -13.40
CA ARG A 34 0.69 28.96 -12.77
C ARG A 34 0.74 29.60 -11.37
N GLY A 35 1.28 28.88 -10.39
CA GLY A 35 1.59 29.44 -9.08
C GLY A 35 2.54 30.64 -9.19
N GLY A 36 2.23 31.71 -8.46
CA GLY A 36 3.03 32.93 -8.39
C GLY A 36 2.20 34.20 -8.38
N PHE A 37 2.90 35.33 -8.43
CA PHE A 37 2.32 36.67 -8.47
C PHE A 37 2.60 37.30 -9.82
N PHE A 38 1.61 37.98 -10.38
CA PHE A 38 1.69 38.52 -11.74
C PHE A 38 1.02 39.88 -11.85
N VAL A 39 1.54 40.68 -12.78
CA VAL A 39 0.99 41.99 -13.15
C VAL A 39 0.77 41.97 -14.65
N VAL A 40 -0.49 42.07 -15.08
CA VAL A 40 -0.85 42.00 -16.50
C VAL A 40 -1.21 43.39 -17.00
N ARG A 41 -0.35 43.93 -17.88
CA ARG A 41 -0.54 45.22 -18.55
C ARG A 41 -0.70 45.10 -20.05
N ASN A 42 -0.45 43.92 -20.60
CA ASN A 42 -0.54 43.62 -22.02
C ASN A 42 -0.76 42.11 -22.22
N ARG A 43 -0.79 41.68 -23.49
CA ARG A 43 -1.01 40.28 -23.85
C ARG A 43 0.17 39.37 -23.49
N GLU A 44 1.40 39.87 -23.55
CA GLU A 44 2.60 39.09 -23.21
C GLU A 44 2.64 38.78 -21.71
N ASP A 45 2.31 39.76 -20.87
CA ASP A 45 2.18 39.55 -19.43
C ASP A 45 1.09 38.52 -19.13
N TRP A 46 -0.03 38.56 -19.86
CA TRP A 46 -1.12 37.60 -19.71
C TRP A 46 -0.64 36.17 -19.98
N GLN A 47 0.14 35.97 -21.03
CA GLN A 47 0.71 34.66 -21.37
C GLN A 47 1.61 34.11 -20.27
N SER A 48 2.33 34.98 -19.56
CA SER A 48 3.25 34.56 -18.50
C SER A 48 2.56 33.96 -17.27
N VAL A 49 1.27 34.25 -17.07
CA VAL A 49 0.47 33.75 -15.94
C VAL A 49 0.09 32.27 -16.11
N TRP A 50 0.18 31.73 -17.32
CA TRP A 50 -0.25 30.38 -17.66
C TRP A 50 0.93 29.42 -17.83
N PRO A 51 0.73 28.12 -17.58
CA PRO A 51 1.61 27.08 -18.12
C PRO A 51 1.65 27.16 -19.65
N SER A 52 2.81 26.83 -20.24
CA SER A 52 3.01 26.94 -21.69
C SER A 52 1.95 26.18 -22.47
N GLY A 53 1.27 26.87 -23.40
CA GLY A 53 0.23 26.30 -24.27
C GLY A 53 -1.15 26.13 -23.63
N GLN A 54 -1.37 26.61 -22.41
CA GLN A 54 -2.66 26.54 -21.70
C GLN A 54 -3.31 27.92 -21.50
N GLU A 55 -2.94 28.90 -22.33
CA GLU A 55 -3.43 30.27 -22.18
C GLU A 55 -4.96 30.38 -22.34
N GLY A 56 -5.63 30.93 -21.33
CA GLY A 56 -7.03 31.34 -21.43
C GLY A 56 -7.20 32.61 -22.26
N ALA A 57 -8.44 32.94 -22.65
CA ALA A 57 -8.74 34.22 -23.27
C ALA A 57 -8.60 35.36 -22.25
N LEU A 58 -8.05 36.52 -22.68
CA LEU A 58 -8.00 37.72 -21.83
C LEU A 58 -9.44 38.11 -21.43
N PRO A 59 -9.72 38.41 -20.15
CA PRO A 59 -11.06 38.82 -19.72
C PRO A 59 -11.55 40.03 -20.52
N THR A 60 -12.74 39.93 -21.11
CA THR A 60 -13.34 41.04 -21.90
C THR A 60 -13.57 42.30 -21.09
N THR A 61 -13.63 42.18 -19.77
CA THR A 61 -13.75 43.30 -18.83
C THR A 61 -12.44 44.05 -18.60
N LEU A 62 -11.31 43.54 -19.06
CA LEU A 62 -9.99 44.15 -18.87
C LEU A 62 -9.58 44.96 -20.11
N ASP A 63 -9.63 46.28 -19.98
CA ASP A 63 -9.01 47.20 -20.93
C ASP A 63 -7.59 47.54 -20.45
N THR A 64 -6.59 46.91 -21.06
CA THR A 64 -5.19 47.06 -20.69
C THR A 64 -4.61 48.45 -21.02
N SER A 65 -5.32 49.29 -21.77
CA SER A 65 -4.90 50.66 -22.03
C SER A 65 -5.07 51.57 -20.80
N VAL A 66 -6.06 51.27 -19.95
CA VAL A 66 -6.42 52.10 -18.77
C VAL A 66 -6.40 51.33 -17.46
N SER A 67 -6.32 50.01 -17.49
CA SER A 67 -6.31 49.14 -16.32
C SER A 67 -5.19 48.11 -16.39
N MET A 68 -4.82 47.54 -15.25
CA MET A 68 -3.96 46.36 -15.15
C MET A 68 -4.59 45.33 -14.23
N LEU A 69 -4.27 44.05 -14.46
CA LEU A 69 -4.71 42.94 -13.61
C LEU A 69 -3.57 42.56 -12.66
N LEU A 70 -3.88 42.43 -11.38
CA LEU A 70 -2.98 41.87 -10.38
C LEU A 70 -3.49 40.46 -10.06
N VAL A 71 -2.63 39.47 -10.20
CA VAL A 71 -2.97 38.06 -9.96
C VAL A 71 -2.05 37.52 -8.88
N ALA A 72 -2.64 36.84 -7.90
CA ALA A 72 -1.93 36.07 -6.89
C ALA A 72 -2.47 34.65 -6.92
N SER A 73 -1.63 33.68 -7.27
CA SER A 73 -1.97 32.25 -7.34
C SER A 73 -1.05 31.47 -6.42
N ALA A 74 -1.61 30.57 -5.62
CA ALA A 74 -0.85 29.77 -4.67
C ALA A 74 0.28 29.00 -5.35
N GLU A 75 1.47 29.07 -4.76
CA GLU A 75 2.62 28.24 -5.16
C GLU A 75 2.70 26.95 -4.33
N ALA A 76 2.29 27.03 -3.06
CA ALA A 76 2.33 25.91 -2.14
C ALA A 76 1.09 25.01 -2.27
N LYS A 77 1.28 23.70 -2.13
CA LYS A 77 0.20 22.71 -2.27
C LYS A 77 -0.74 22.65 -1.07
N ASP A 78 -0.30 23.19 0.05
CA ASP A 78 -1.05 23.27 1.30
C ASP A 78 -1.81 24.59 1.45
N THR A 79 -1.67 25.54 0.54
CA THR A 79 -2.51 26.74 0.48
C THR A 79 -3.95 26.36 0.15
N VAL A 80 -4.92 26.86 0.93
CA VAL A 80 -6.37 26.65 0.73
C VAL A 80 -7.10 27.89 0.24
N ALA A 81 -6.55 29.07 0.49
CA ALA A 81 -7.13 30.32 0.03
C ALA A 81 -6.03 31.35 -0.27
N MET A 82 -6.31 32.23 -1.21
CA MET A 82 -5.49 33.37 -1.60
C MET A 82 -6.43 34.57 -1.73
N HIS A 83 -6.03 35.72 -1.20
CA HIS A 83 -6.84 36.93 -1.28
C HIS A 83 -5.99 38.19 -1.43
N ILE A 84 -6.36 39.09 -2.35
CA ILE A 84 -5.75 40.41 -2.46
C ILE A 84 -6.63 41.40 -1.70
N ASP A 85 -6.17 41.86 -0.54
CA ASP A 85 -6.93 42.74 0.35
C ASP A 85 -6.84 44.21 -0.04
N LYS A 86 -5.62 44.64 -0.37
CA LYS A 86 -5.29 46.06 -0.46
C LYS A 86 -4.28 46.34 -1.55
N VAL A 87 -4.47 47.47 -2.22
CA VAL A 87 -3.53 48.01 -3.19
C VAL A 87 -3.33 49.49 -2.90
N LEU A 88 -2.08 49.90 -2.68
CA LEU A 88 -1.71 51.31 -2.49
C LEU A 88 -0.75 51.77 -3.57
N GLU A 89 -0.97 52.97 -4.07
CA GLU A 89 0.01 53.68 -4.89
C GLU A 89 0.82 54.63 -4.02
N THR A 90 2.15 54.57 -4.15
CA THR A 90 3.06 55.60 -3.61
C THR A 90 3.75 56.34 -4.74
N ALA A 91 4.60 57.32 -4.40
CA ALA A 91 5.41 58.02 -5.39
C ALA A 91 6.32 57.06 -6.20
N SER A 92 6.77 55.95 -5.60
CA SER A 92 7.80 55.07 -6.17
C SER A 92 7.29 53.72 -6.66
N ALA A 93 6.19 53.19 -6.10
CA ALA A 93 5.71 51.84 -6.40
C ALA A 93 4.21 51.66 -6.17
N VAL A 94 3.68 50.55 -6.68
CA VAL A 94 2.39 50.00 -6.28
C VAL A 94 2.65 48.85 -5.30
N HIS A 95 2.00 48.90 -4.15
CA HIS A 95 2.12 47.91 -3.08
C HIS A 95 0.82 47.11 -3.00
N VAL A 96 0.94 45.80 -3.00
CA VAL A 96 -0.19 44.85 -3.03
C VAL A 96 -0.07 43.94 -1.83
N TRP A 97 -1.08 43.91 -0.97
CA TRP A 97 -1.14 43.00 0.17
C TRP A 97 -1.97 41.79 -0.19
N VAL A 98 -1.40 40.62 0.06
CA VAL A 98 -1.99 39.32 -0.23
C VAL A 98 -1.99 38.49 1.05
N HIS A 99 -3.15 37.97 1.42
CA HIS A 99 -3.27 36.95 2.45
C HIS A 99 -3.30 35.56 1.81
N GLU A 100 -2.37 34.72 2.24
CA GLU A 100 -2.33 33.30 1.92
C GLU A 100 -2.78 32.51 3.15
N THR A 101 -3.83 31.70 3.01
CA THR A 101 -4.23 30.79 4.08
C THR A 101 -3.73 29.40 3.77
N LYS A 102 -2.86 28.87 4.63
CA LYS A 102 -2.39 27.47 4.60
C LYS A 102 -3.36 26.55 5.33
N ASN A 103 -3.36 25.28 4.93
CA ASN A 103 -4.14 24.21 5.53
C ASN A 103 -3.99 24.17 7.04
N GLY A 104 -5.07 23.98 7.78
CA GLY A 104 -4.95 23.71 9.21
C GLY A 104 -4.17 22.42 9.49
N THR A 105 -3.54 22.36 10.67
CA THR A 105 -2.84 21.14 11.12
C THR A 105 -3.78 19.94 11.05
N GLY A 106 -3.29 18.84 10.47
CA GLY A 106 -4.05 17.59 10.35
C GLY A 106 -5.21 17.64 9.36
N CYS A 107 -5.35 18.69 8.54
CA CYS A 107 -6.31 18.74 7.44
C CYS A 107 -5.72 18.08 6.18
N THR A 108 -6.56 17.45 5.35
CA THR A 108 -6.16 17.05 4.00
C THR A 108 -6.81 17.98 2.99
N SER A 109 -6.03 18.52 2.06
CA SER A 109 -6.55 19.30 0.94
C SER A 109 -6.51 18.44 -0.33
N LYS A 110 -7.69 18.08 -0.84
CA LYS A 110 -7.85 17.79 -2.26
C LYS A 110 -8.56 18.99 -2.87
N LEU A 111 -7.80 20.04 -3.16
CA LEU A 111 -8.34 21.20 -3.86
C LEU A 111 -8.53 20.80 -5.32
N GLU A 112 -9.73 21.06 -5.85
CA GLU A 112 -10.03 20.82 -7.27
C GLU A 112 -9.17 21.72 -8.16
N HIS A 113 -8.82 22.91 -7.67
CA HIS A 113 -8.03 23.93 -8.36
C HIS A 113 -7.05 24.63 -7.40
N THR A 114 -5.93 25.12 -7.94
CA THR A 114 -5.00 25.99 -7.21
C THR A 114 -5.72 27.25 -6.73
N PRO A 115 -5.67 27.62 -5.44
CA PRO A 115 -6.27 28.86 -4.97
C PRO A 115 -5.62 30.09 -5.61
N TYR A 116 -6.42 31.08 -5.99
CA TYR A 116 -5.94 32.34 -6.54
C TYR A 116 -6.92 33.48 -6.24
N ASP A 117 -6.44 34.73 -6.37
CA ASP A 117 -7.27 35.92 -6.49
C ASP A 117 -6.74 36.82 -7.61
N ALA A 118 -7.64 37.52 -8.28
CA ALA A 118 -7.33 38.37 -9.43
C ALA A 118 -8.16 39.65 -9.39
N VAL A 119 -7.48 40.79 -9.34
CA VAL A 119 -8.11 42.10 -9.20
C VAL A 119 -7.68 43.07 -10.29
N ILE A 120 -8.64 43.82 -10.82
CA ILE A 120 -8.39 44.91 -11.77
C ILE A 120 -8.25 46.22 -10.99
N VAL A 121 -7.19 46.95 -11.30
CA VAL A 121 -6.92 48.30 -10.79
C VAL A 121 -6.59 49.23 -11.95
N HIS A 122 -6.60 50.55 -11.72
CA HIS A 122 -6.15 51.51 -12.72
C HIS A 122 -4.70 51.22 -13.13
N ARG A 123 -4.38 51.41 -14.41
CA ARG A 123 -3.04 51.14 -14.92
C ARG A 123 -2.05 52.16 -14.37
N ILE A 124 -0.97 51.65 -13.77
CA ILE A 124 0.16 52.46 -13.32
C ILE A 124 1.45 51.79 -13.80
N ASP A 125 2.27 52.54 -14.52
CA ASP A 125 3.57 52.08 -15.02
C ASP A 125 4.68 52.28 -13.97
N LYS A 126 4.41 51.87 -12.72
CA LYS A 126 5.38 51.84 -11.60
C LYS A 126 5.76 50.39 -11.26
N PRO A 127 6.90 50.14 -10.59
CA PRO A 127 7.20 48.82 -10.04
C PRO A 127 6.09 48.35 -9.08
N VAL A 128 5.75 47.06 -9.14
CA VAL A 128 4.76 46.44 -8.23
C VAL A 128 5.48 45.54 -7.23
N ARG A 129 5.14 45.70 -5.95
CA ARG A 129 5.62 44.92 -4.81
C ARG A 129 4.44 44.19 -4.17
N PHE A 130 4.54 42.87 -4.09
CA PHE A 130 3.58 42.03 -3.38
C PHE A 130 4.09 41.77 -1.96
N TYR A 131 3.22 41.93 -0.98
CA TYR A 131 3.45 41.62 0.42
C TYR A 131 2.57 40.42 0.76
N LEU A 132 3.19 39.31 1.09
CA LEU A 132 2.51 38.06 1.42
C LEU A 132 2.47 37.90 2.93
N ASP A 133 1.25 37.91 3.47
CA ASP A 133 0.97 37.50 4.83
C ASP A 133 0.44 36.06 4.83
N GLU A 134 0.95 35.24 5.73
CA GLU A 134 0.63 33.81 5.79
C GLU A 134 -0.17 33.51 7.05
N ASP A 135 -1.40 33.07 6.87
CA ASP A 135 -2.29 32.62 7.93
C ASP A 135 -2.39 31.10 7.94
N GLN A 136 -2.57 30.51 9.12
CA GLN A 136 -2.93 29.10 9.23
C GLN A 136 -4.43 28.97 9.44
N ALA A 137 -5.11 28.15 8.62
CA ALA A 137 -6.49 27.79 8.88
C ALA A 137 -6.62 26.99 10.19
N GLU A 138 -7.85 26.93 10.72
CA GLU A 138 -8.14 26.15 11.92
C GLU A 138 -7.75 24.67 11.75
N SER A 139 -7.10 24.12 12.78
CA SER A 139 -6.76 22.71 12.85
C SER A 139 -7.99 21.80 12.66
N CYS A 140 -7.77 20.70 11.96
CA CYS A 140 -8.77 19.64 11.80
C CYS A 140 -8.82 18.69 13.02
N GLY A 141 -7.89 18.86 13.98
CA GLY A 141 -7.69 17.96 15.11
C GLY A 141 -6.97 16.67 14.71
N ASP A 142 -6.98 15.68 15.59
CA ASP A 142 -6.35 14.38 15.31
C ASP A 142 -7.17 13.56 14.29
N PRO A 143 -6.53 12.69 13.48
CA PRO A 143 -7.21 11.73 12.63
C PRO A 143 -7.96 10.68 13.47
N PRO A 144 -8.95 9.98 12.89
CA PRO A 144 -9.66 8.92 13.60
C PRO A 144 -8.71 7.80 14.02
N THR A 145 -9.06 7.08 15.08
CA THR A 145 -8.36 5.84 15.46
C THR A 145 -9.14 4.62 15.03
N ALA A 146 -8.47 3.66 14.39
CA ALA A 146 -9.00 2.34 14.12
C ALA A 146 -8.46 1.35 15.15
N ASN A 147 -9.22 0.29 15.41
CA ASN A 147 -8.82 -0.88 16.17
C ASN A 147 -9.31 -2.12 15.42
N VAL A 148 -8.56 -3.21 15.51
CA VAL A 148 -8.97 -4.51 15.00
C VAL A 148 -8.70 -5.56 16.05
N GLN A 149 -9.67 -6.45 16.27
CA GLN A 149 -9.51 -7.58 17.15
C GLN A 149 -10.13 -8.81 16.51
N CYS A 150 -9.60 -9.98 16.85
CA CYS A 150 -10.03 -11.26 16.34
C CYS A 150 -10.27 -12.26 17.48
N ARG A 151 -11.04 -13.31 17.19
CA ARG A 151 -11.36 -14.42 18.09
C ARG A 151 -11.56 -15.72 17.32
N LEU A 152 -11.44 -16.86 17.99
CA LEU A 152 -11.77 -18.17 17.42
C LEU A 152 -13.28 -18.41 17.50
N GLY A 153 -13.94 -18.57 16.35
CA GLY A 153 -15.37 -18.82 16.24
C GLY A 153 -16.19 -17.83 17.07
N GLU A 154 -16.97 -18.35 18.01
CA GLU A 154 -17.82 -17.56 18.92
C GLU A 154 -17.21 -17.32 20.30
N ALA A 155 -15.90 -17.50 20.46
CA ALA A 155 -15.23 -17.28 21.74
C ALA A 155 -15.53 -15.89 22.32
N PRO A 156 -15.67 -15.75 23.65
CA PRO A 156 -16.03 -14.46 24.25
C PRO A 156 -14.88 -13.44 24.23
N THR A 157 -13.64 -13.90 24.09
CA THR A 157 -12.43 -13.07 24.18
C THR A 157 -11.94 -12.62 22.83
N TRP A 158 -11.76 -11.31 22.67
CA TRP A 158 -11.18 -10.66 21.50
C TRP A 158 -9.71 -10.31 21.77
N SER A 159 -8.85 -10.43 20.76
CA SER A 159 -7.42 -10.12 20.86
C SER A 159 -6.86 -9.56 19.56
N THR A 160 -5.84 -8.72 19.64
CA THR A 160 -5.05 -8.26 18.49
C THR A 160 -4.02 -9.30 18.05
N LYS A 161 -3.71 -10.28 18.90
CA LYS A 161 -2.84 -11.42 18.60
C LYS A 161 -3.55 -12.71 18.97
N LEU A 162 -3.80 -13.56 17.99
CA LEU A 162 -4.57 -14.78 18.15
C LEU A 162 -3.75 -15.97 17.66
N HIS A 163 -3.73 -17.05 18.44
CA HIS A 163 -3.23 -18.33 17.94
C HIS A 163 -4.40 -19.14 17.38
N ALA A 164 -4.22 -19.72 16.20
CA ALA A 164 -5.21 -20.56 15.55
C ALA A 164 -4.55 -21.83 14.98
N GLN A 165 -5.37 -22.77 14.55
CA GLN A 165 -4.97 -23.95 13.78
C GLN A 165 -5.54 -23.86 12.36
N PRO A 166 -4.92 -24.55 11.37
CA PRO A 166 -5.49 -24.63 10.04
C PRO A 166 -6.94 -25.13 10.10
N GLY A 167 -7.83 -24.48 9.36
CA GLY A 167 -9.27 -24.74 9.27
C GLY A 167 -10.13 -24.22 10.41
N GLU A 168 -9.56 -23.59 11.44
CA GLU A 168 -10.37 -22.88 12.43
C GLU A 168 -10.94 -21.59 11.85
N VAL A 169 -12.18 -21.27 12.20
CA VAL A 169 -12.80 -20.00 11.79
C VAL A 169 -12.35 -18.91 12.75
N VAL A 170 -11.74 -17.85 12.22
CA VAL A 170 -11.35 -16.66 12.97
C VAL A 170 -12.29 -15.52 12.60
N ASP A 171 -13.02 -14.99 13.59
CA ASP A 171 -13.94 -13.86 13.46
C ASP A 171 -13.20 -12.58 13.89
N CYS A 172 -13.16 -11.59 13.01
CA CYS A 172 -12.45 -10.33 13.22
C CYS A 172 -13.40 -9.14 13.05
N GLU A 173 -13.22 -8.13 13.90
CA GLU A 173 -14.03 -6.91 13.91
C GLU A 173 -13.13 -5.68 13.95
N ALA A 174 -13.44 -4.72 13.08
CA ALA A 174 -12.88 -3.38 13.05
C ALA A 174 -13.80 -2.43 13.84
N THR A 175 -13.24 -1.77 14.85
CA THR A 175 -13.88 -0.67 15.56
C THR A 175 -13.12 0.62 15.31
N ALA A 176 -13.78 1.76 15.47
CA ALA A 176 -13.14 3.04 15.24
C ALA A 176 -13.77 4.13 16.12
N GLU A 177 -12.96 5.14 16.44
CA GLU A 177 -13.36 6.33 17.18
C GLU A 177 -12.99 7.56 16.38
N ALA A 178 -13.96 8.46 16.18
CA ALA A 178 -13.69 9.78 15.63
C ALA A 178 -12.78 10.55 16.59
N ARG A 179 -11.81 11.27 16.03
CA ARG A 179 -11.04 12.27 16.78
C ARG A 179 -11.07 13.60 16.03
N GLY A 180 -11.00 14.69 16.79
CA GLY A 180 -11.18 16.02 16.24
C GLY A 180 -12.64 16.32 15.89
N ARG A 181 -12.84 17.13 14.84
CA ARG A 181 -14.15 17.71 14.51
C ARG A 181 -14.95 16.96 13.43
N PHE A 182 -14.34 15.98 12.77
CA PHE A 182 -14.96 15.26 11.65
C PHE A 182 -15.57 13.94 12.10
N ALA A 183 -16.75 13.62 11.58
CA ALA A 183 -17.39 12.34 11.83
C ALA A 183 -16.72 11.21 11.03
N LEU A 184 -16.86 9.96 11.50
CA LEU A 184 -16.43 8.79 10.74
C LEU A 184 -17.36 8.58 9.54
N THR A 185 -16.77 8.35 8.37
CA THR A 185 -17.49 8.04 7.13
C THR A 185 -17.40 6.57 6.76
N ASP A 186 -16.25 5.92 7.03
CA ASP A 186 -16.01 4.55 6.63
C ASP A 186 -15.18 3.76 7.65
N ARG A 187 -15.40 2.44 7.68
CA ARG A 187 -14.68 1.45 8.47
C ARG A 187 -14.58 0.17 7.67
N THR A 188 -13.36 -0.21 7.31
CA THR A 188 -13.10 -1.38 6.49
C THR A 188 -12.13 -2.32 7.17
N LEU A 189 -12.39 -3.61 7.02
CA LEU A 189 -11.50 -4.70 7.40
C LEU A 189 -10.92 -5.26 6.10
N THR A 190 -9.62 -5.47 6.02
CA THR A 190 -8.97 -6.06 4.86
C THR A 190 -8.00 -7.15 5.28
N LEU A 191 -7.76 -8.07 4.36
CA LEU A 191 -6.71 -9.06 4.52
C LEU A 191 -5.38 -8.41 4.13
N GLY A 192 -4.45 -8.38 5.08
CA GLY A 192 -3.09 -7.87 4.88
C GLY A 192 -2.18 -8.96 4.29
N SER A 193 -1.04 -9.19 4.93
CA SER A 193 -0.10 -10.24 4.51
C SER A 193 -0.62 -11.65 4.85
N LEU A 194 -0.35 -12.57 3.94
CA LEU A 194 -0.61 -14.00 4.08
C LEU A 194 0.70 -14.80 4.06
N PRO A 195 0.76 -15.96 4.74
CA PRO A 195 1.87 -16.88 4.54
C PRO A 195 1.88 -17.40 3.09
N GLY A 196 3.09 -17.55 2.52
CA GLY A 196 3.24 -18.08 1.17
C GLY A 196 2.63 -19.47 1.09
N GLY A 197 1.76 -19.70 0.10
CA GLY A 197 0.89 -20.87 0.12
C GLY A 197 -0.57 -20.50 0.22
N SER A 198 -0.91 -19.62 1.15
CA SER A 198 -2.29 -19.41 1.57
C SER A 198 -3.17 -18.81 0.48
N GLY A 199 -4.37 -19.39 0.34
CA GLY A 199 -5.47 -18.93 -0.48
C GLY A 199 -6.64 -18.50 0.40
N ALA A 200 -6.38 -18.26 1.69
CA ALA A 200 -7.38 -17.83 2.64
C ALA A 200 -7.98 -16.50 2.19
N LYS A 201 -9.30 -16.40 2.28
CA LYS A 201 -10.07 -15.20 1.92
C LYS A 201 -10.80 -14.68 3.14
N LEU A 202 -10.92 -13.35 3.22
CA LEU A 202 -11.75 -12.70 4.22
C LEU A 202 -13.21 -12.65 3.71
N ALA A 203 -14.12 -13.27 4.45
CA ALA A 203 -15.54 -13.29 4.14
C ALA A 203 -16.29 -12.33 5.09
N TYR A 204 -16.86 -11.26 4.54
CA TYR A 204 -17.59 -10.26 5.34
C TYR A 204 -18.92 -10.81 5.86
N THR A 205 -19.17 -10.65 7.16
CA THR A 205 -20.38 -11.18 7.82
C THR A 205 -21.37 -10.08 8.19
N LYS A 206 -20.88 -8.87 8.52
CA LYS A 206 -21.72 -7.74 8.91
C LYS A 206 -21.15 -6.43 8.36
N GLY A 207 -21.31 -6.23 7.06
CA GLY A 207 -20.72 -5.10 6.35
C GLY A 207 -19.20 -5.16 6.32
N PRO A 208 -18.53 -4.08 5.90
CA PRO A 208 -17.08 -4.09 5.68
C PRO A 208 -16.26 -4.10 6.97
N ALA A 209 -16.88 -3.86 8.14
CA ALA A 209 -16.18 -3.77 9.42
C ALA A 209 -16.08 -5.11 10.17
N ARG A 210 -16.69 -6.20 9.68
CA ARG A 210 -16.60 -7.51 10.32
C ARG A 210 -16.55 -8.63 9.31
N GLY A 211 -15.62 -9.55 9.49
CA GLY A 211 -15.45 -10.69 8.62
C GLY A 211 -14.77 -11.86 9.28
N THR A 212 -14.91 -13.02 8.64
CA THR A 212 -14.29 -14.26 9.07
C THR A 212 -13.22 -14.68 8.09
N ILE A 213 -12.12 -15.23 8.59
CA ILE A 213 -11.08 -15.91 7.81
C ILE A 213 -10.92 -17.34 8.31
N THR A 214 -10.63 -18.26 7.42
CA THR A 214 -10.25 -19.64 7.77
C THR A 214 -8.81 -19.84 7.34
N PRO A 215 -7.83 -19.75 8.27
CA PRO A 215 -6.43 -19.99 7.93
C PRO A 215 -6.24 -21.41 7.40
N ASP A 216 -5.44 -21.58 6.35
CA ASP A 216 -5.33 -22.84 5.61
C ASP A 216 -3.92 -23.47 5.70
N VAL A 217 -2.89 -22.65 5.82
CA VAL A 217 -1.48 -23.08 5.97
C VAL A 217 -0.85 -22.52 7.24
N PHE A 218 0.27 -23.11 7.67
CA PHE A 218 1.04 -22.58 8.80
C PHE A 218 1.71 -21.24 8.48
N GLY A 219 1.75 -20.35 9.46
CA GLY A 219 2.38 -19.03 9.36
C GLY A 219 1.55 -17.91 10.00
N THR A 220 1.89 -16.67 9.66
CA THR A 220 1.25 -15.49 10.23
C THR A 220 0.38 -14.78 9.20
N TYR A 221 -0.88 -14.58 9.57
CA TYR A 221 -1.87 -13.83 8.81
C TYR A 221 -2.03 -12.46 9.45
N SER A 222 -2.12 -11.42 8.63
CA SER A 222 -2.34 -10.04 9.09
C SER A 222 -3.71 -9.58 8.66
N ILE A 223 -4.50 -9.05 9.60
CA ILE A 223 -5.81 -8.46 9.34
C ILE A 223 -5.69 -6.97 9.61
N GLN A 224 -6.03 -6.14 8.64
CA GLN A 224 -5.93 -4.69 8.73
C GLN A 224 -7.32 -4.08 8.91
N ALA A 225 -7.42 -3.03 9.71
CA ALA A 225 -8.57 -2.16 9.77
C ALA A 225 -8.18 -0.75 9.37
N GLU A 226 -9.04 -0.12 8.57
CA GLU A 226 -8.95 1.29 8.20
C GLU A 226 -10.23 2.00 8.61
N ALA A 227 -10.10 3.17 9.22
CA ALA A 227 -11.19 4.07 9.52
C ALA A 227 -10.95 5.39 8.80
N THR A 228 -11.96 5.91 8.10
CA THR A 228 -11.90 7.20 7.39
C THR A 228 -12.91 8.17 7.95
N ASP A 229 -12.56 9.45 8.05
CA ASP A 229 -13.48 10.53 8.44
C ASP A 229 -13.94 11.40 7.26
N GLU A 230 -14.81 12.39 7.52
CA GLU A 230 -15.34 13.30 6.49
C GLU A 230 -14.25 14.14 5.81
N ALA A 231 -13.12 14.35 6.46
CA ALA A 231 -11.96 15.03 5.89
C ALA A 231 -11.03 14.08 5.11
N GLY A 232 -11.42 12.82 4.91
CA GLY A 232 -10.63 11.82 4.20
C GLY A 232 -9.40 11.33 4.97
N ARG A 233 -9.31 11.62 6.27
CA ARG A 233 -8.17 11.22 7.12
C ARG A 233 -8.35 9.80 7.58
N LYS A 234 -7.24 9.09 7.72
CA LYS A 234 -7.24 7.64 7.96
C LYS A 234 -6.63 7.26 9.30
N GLY A 235 -7.29 6.36 10.01
CA GLY A 235 -6.73 5.59 11.12
C GLY A 235 -6.50 4.15 10.67
N LEU A 236 -5.36 3.56 11.06
CA LEU A 236 -5.00 2.19 10.68
C LEU A 236 -4.72 1.34 11.92
N ALA A 237 -5.11 0.07 11.88
CA ALA A 237 -4.77 -0.92 12.89
C ALA A 237 -4.53 -2.30 12.27
N THR A 238 -3.76 -3.14 12.96
CA THR A 238 -3.41 -4.49 12.50
C THR A 238 -3.58 -5.50 13.62
N ALA A 239 -4.21 -6.64 13.32
CA ALA A 239 -4.24 -7.83 14.15
C ALA A 239 -3.44 -8.95 13.48
N GLN A 240 -2.85 -9.83 14.28
CA GLN A 240 -2.07 -10.98 13.83
C GLN A 240 -2.75 -12.28 14.25
N VAL A 241 -2.89 -13.19 13.31
CA VAL A 241 -3.32 -14.57 13.56
C VAL A 241 -2.14 -15.48 13.27
N GLU A 242 -1.61 -16.11 14.31
CA GLU A 242 -0.47 -17.02 14.23
C GLU A 242 -0.95 -18.47 14.19
N VAL A 243 -0.65 -19.14 13.09
CA VAL A 243 -0.98 -20.54 12.85
C VAL A 243 0.30 -21.35 12.95
N LEU A 244 0.60 -21.82 14.16
CA LEU A 244 1.83 -22.55 14.43
C LEU A 244 1.63 -24.05 14.23
N PRO A 245 2.62 -24.75 13.64
CA PRO A 245 2.60 -26.20 13.61
C PRO A 245 2.65 -26.75 15.04
N PRO A 246 1.96 -27.87 15.34
CA PRO A 246 1.97 -28.44 16.67
C PRO A 246 3.37 -28.94 17.04
N LYS A 247 3.73 -28.82 18.32
CA LYS A 247 4.93 -29.43 18.88
C LYS A 247 4.73 -30.94 19.00
N THR A 248 5.29 -31.68 18.05
CA THR A 248 5.20 -33.13 17.97
C THR A 248 6.51 -33.70 17.46
N ARG A 249 6.78 -34.97 17.81
CA ARG A 249 7.91 -35.74 17.26
C ARG A 249 7.63 -36.30 15.88
N ASP A 250 6.37 -36.24 15.43
CA ASP A 250 6.02 -36.60 14.06
C ASP A 250 6.50 -35.50 13.10
N VAL A 251 6.85 -35.89 11.87
CA VAL A 251 7.17 -34.91 10.84
C VAL A 251 5.89 -34.51 10.14
N LEU A 252 5.63 -33.21 10.07
CA LEU A 252 4.51 -32.67 9.28
C LEU A 252 5.05 -32.21 7.93
N VAL A 253 4.39 -32.67 6.87
CA VAL A 253 4.67 -32.29 5.50
C VAL A 253 3.48 -31.50 4.99
N GLU A 254 3.73 -30.31 4.48
CA GLU A 254 2.71 -29.43 3.90
C GLU A 254 3.07 -29.21 2.43
N LEU A 255 2.15 -29.56 1.54
CA LEU A 255 2.24 -29.23 0.11
C LEU A 255 1.42 -27.98 -0.13
N ILE A 256 2.08 -26.94 -0.62
CA ILE A 256 1.50 -25.63 -0.93
C ILE A 256 1.77 -25.22 -2.38
N TRP A 257 0.95 -24.33 -2.89
CA TRP A 257 1.20 -23.63 -4.15
C TRP A 257 1.85 -22.27 -3.88
N GLN A 258 2.73 -21.81 -4.75
CA GLN A 258 3.31 -20.47 -4.70
C GLN A 258 3.27 -19.84 -6.09
N ASN A 259 3.59 -18.55 -6.19
CA ASN A 259 3.59 -17.81 -7.45
C ASN A 259 2.21 -17.79 -8.14
N PHE A 260 1.17 -17.55 -7.34
CA PHE A 260 -0.21 -17.34 -7.78
C PHE A 260 -0.76 -16.08 -7.11
N ASP A 261 -1.79 -15.47 -7.69
CA ASP A 261 -2.52 -14.37 -7.07
C ASP A 261 -3.59 -14.93 -6.13
N VAL A 262 -3.81 -14.35 -4.95
CA VAL A 262 -4.82 -14.82 -3.99
C VAL A 262 -6.25 -14.83 -4.59
N SER A 263 -6.49 -14.03 -5.63
CA SER A 263 -7.73 -14.02 -6.40
C SER A 263 -7.87 -15.18 -7.38
N ASP A 264 -6.78 -15.88 -7.73
CA ASP A 264 -6.81 -17.06 -8.59
C ASP A 264 -7.67 -18.17 -7.98
N ASP A 265 -8.27 -18.99 -8.85
CA ASP A 265 -9.04 -20.15 -8.45
C ASP A 265 -8.11 -21.36 -8.27
N PRO A 266 -7.91 -21.88 -7.04
CA PRO A 266 -7.01 -23.01 -6.81
C PRO A 266 -7.43 -24.30 -7.51
N ASP A 267 -8.71 -24.45 -7.89
CA ASP A 267 -9.18 -25.63 -8.64
C ASP A 267 -8.64 -25.66 -10.07
N THR A 268 -8.06 -24.55 -10.55
CA THR A 268 -7.38 -24.47 -11.86
C THR A 268 -5.91 -24.89 -11.79
N PHE A 269 -5.36 -25.10 -10.59
CA PHE A 269 -3.97 -25.50 -10.45
C PHE A 269 -3.79 -26.98 -10.85
N PRO A 270 -2.61 -27.38 -11.38
CA PRO A 270 -2.37 -28.77 -11.75
C PRO A 270 -2.58 -29.71 -10.59
N ARG A 271 -3.31 -30.82 -10.77
CA ARG A 271 -3.54 -31.76 -9.67
C ARG A 271 -2.25 -32.51 -9.36
N VAL A 272 -1.94 -32.68 -8.08
CA VAL A 272 -0.74 -33.39 -7.63
C VAL A 272 -1.03 -34.38 -6.51
N LYS A 273 -0.19 -35.41 -6.40
CA LYS A 273 -0.26 -36.42 -5.33
C LYS A 273 1.05 -36.44 -4.55
N LEU A 274 0.99 -36.06 -3.27
CA LEU A 274 2.10 -36.20 -2.33
C LEU A 274 2.24 -37.66 -1.89
N ARG A 275 3.47 -38.19 -1.94
CA ARG A 275 3.79 -39.58 -1.59
C ARG A 275 5.01 -39.68 -0.68
N ALA A 276 4.91 -40.51 0.34
CA ALA A 276 6.03 -40.93 1.18
C ALA A 276 6.18 -42.45 1.14
N THR A 277 7.37 -42.96 0.83
CA THR A 277 7.58 -44.42 0.67
C THR A 277 8.46 -44.96 1.80
N ALA A 278 8.00 -46.02 2.46
CA ALA A 278 8.82 -46.73 3.45
C ALA A 278 9.81 -47.66 2.73
N PRO A 279 11.11 -47.66 3.11
CA PRO A 279 12.08 -48.56 2.53
C PRO A 279 11.80 -50.03 2.92
N GLY A 280 12.08 -50.96 2.01
CA GLY A 280 11.99 -52.41 2.27
C GLY A 280 11.51 -53.24 1.08
N PRO A 281 11.56 -54.58 1.17
CA PRO A 281 11.19 -55.51 0.09
C PRO A 281 9.69 -55.46 -0.28
N LYS A 282 8.86 -54.94 0.63
CA LYS A 282 7.46 -54.59 0.39
C LYS A 282 7.30 -53.10 0.61
N ALA A 283 7.87 -52.29 -0.30
CA ALA A 283 7.78 -50.84 -0.22
C ALA A 283 6.32 -50.43 -0.05
N ARG A 284 6.01 -49.74 1.06
CA ARG A 284 4.67 -49.24 1.36
C ARG A 284 4.65 -47.75 1.11
N THR A 285 3.67 -47.30 0.34
CA THR A 285 3.51 -45.89 0.04
C THR A 285 2.36 -45.32 0.86
N CYS A 286 2.67 -44.27 1.60
CA CYS A 286 1.72 -43.35 2.18
C CYS A 286 1.34 -42.31 1.12
N ALA A 287 0.06 -42.24 0.79
CA ALA A 287 -0.51 -41.24 -0.11
C ALA A 287 -2.01 -41.07 0.19
N LEU A 288 -2.65 -40.07 -0.39
CA LEU A 288 -4.11 -39.90 -0.25
C LEU A 288 -4.89 -41.13 -0.77
N ASP A 289 -4.42 -41.73 -1.86
CA ASP A 289 -5.02 -42.90 -2.51
C ASP A 289 -4.50 -44.26 -1.98
N SER A 290 -3.56 -44.25 -1.02
CA SER A 290 -2.96 -45.45 -0.46
C SER A 290 -2.91 -45.38 1.06
N GLN A 291 -3.77 -46.17 1.71
CA GLN A 291 -3.85 -46.19 3.17
C GLN A 291 -2.69 -46.99 3.77
N ALA A 292 -1.73 -46.27 4.35
CA ALA A 292 -0.70 -46.82 5.24
C ALA A 292 -0.82 -46.14 6.62
N PRO A 293 -1.90 -46.39 7.38
CA PRO A 293 -2.20 -45.64 8.61
C PRO A 293 -1.18 -45.88 9.73
N ASP A 294 -0.39 -46.94 9.64
CA ASP A 294 0.74 -47.18 10.53
C ASP A 294 1.97 -46.33 10.19
N LEU A 295 2.05 -45.81 8.96
CA LEU A 295 3.13 -44.97 8.45
C LEU A 295 2.82 -43.48 8.55
N CYS A 296 1.58 -43.10 8.21
CA CYS A 296 1.21 -41.70 8.12
C CYS A 296 -0.31 -41.45 8.19
N GLU A 297 -0.67 -40.18 8.25
CA GLU A 297 -2.02 -39.67 8.02
C GLU A 297 -1.96 -38.56 6.95
N VAL A 298 -2.80 -38.63 5.91
CA VAL A 298 -2.87 -37.60 4.86
C VAL A 298 -4.24 -36.95 4.89
N LYS A 299 -4.28 -35.62 4.89
CA LYS A 299 -5.49 -34.80 4.81
C LYS A 299 -5.34 -33.78 3.70
N THR A 300 -6.37 -33.64 2.89
CA THR A 300 -6.46 -32.58 1.88
C THR A 300 -7.50 -31.55 2.31
N ARG A 301 -7.18 -30.28 2.12
CA ARG A 301 -8.09 -29.16 2.36
C ARG A 301 -7.94 -28.17 1.22
N SER A 302 -8.92 -28.14 0.31
CA SER A 302 -8.82 -27.32 -0.91
C SER A 302 -7.50 -27.60 -1.67
N ALA A 303 -6.71 -26.56 -1.97
CA ALA A 303 -5.44 -26.62 -2.68
C ALA A 303 -4.28 -27.28 -1.90
N TYR A 304 -4.46 -27.60 -0.61
CA TYR A 304 -3.38 -27.99 0.29
C TYR A 304 -3.45 -29.45 0.69
N VAL A 305 -2.27 -30.06 0.84
CA VAL A 305 -2.11 -31.42 1.37
C VAL A 305 -1.25 -31.39 2.61
N HIS A 306 -1.81 -31.82 3.74
CA HIS A 306 -1.06 -32.09 4.96
C HIS A 306 -0.83 -33.59 5.09
N MET A 307 0.41 -33.99 5.32
CA MET A 307 0.80 -35.36 5.60
C MET A 307 1.57 -35.39 6.92
N ARG A 308 1.10 -36.19 7.87
CA ARG A 308 1.76 -36.44 9.15
C ARG A 308 2.47 -37.79 9.07
N LEU A 309 3.80 -37.77 9.06
CA LEU A 309 4.64 -38.98 9.09
C LEU A 309 4.98 -39.31 10.54
N LYS A 310 4.72 -40.55 10.96
CA LYS A 310 4.97 -40.94 12.35
C LYS A 310 6.47 -40.93 12.66
N ALA A 311 6.83 -40.44 13.85
CA ALA A 311 8.19 -40.41 14.34
C ALA A 311 8.87 -41.80 14.25
N GLY A 312 10.17 -41.81 13.98
CA GLY A 312 10.99 -43.02 14.05
C GLY A 312 12.38 -42.82 13.45
N ASP A 313 13.22 -43.85 13.52
CA ASP A 313 14.61 -43.79 13.02
C ASP A 313 14.73 -44.10 11.52
N LYS A 314 13.62 -43.99 10.79
CA LYS A 314 13.55 -44.34 9.36
C LYS A 314 13.79 -43.11 8.50
N LYS A 315 14.44 -43.35 7.37
CA LYS A 315 14.53 -42.41 6.26
C LYS A 315 13.47 -42.74 5.22
N MET A 316 12.71 -41.75 4.78
CA MET A 316 11.57 -41.93 3.88
C MET A 316 11.67 -41.03 2.64
N PRO A 317 11.81 -41.60 1.43
CA PRO A 317 11.69 -40.84 0.19
C PRO A 317 10.33 -40.14 0.09
N LEU A 318 10.36 -38.83 -0.17
CA LEU A 318 9.23 -37.99 -0.54
C LEU A 318 9.25 -37.70 -2.04
N SER A 319 8.06 -37.78 -2.65
CA SER A 319 7.87 -37.42 -4.05
C SER A 319 6.50 -36.80 -4.27
N VAL A 320 6.40 -35.97 -5.31
CA VAL A 320 5.15 -35.42 -5.81
C VAL A 320 4.93 -35.97 -7.22
N GLN A 321 3.78 -36.61 -7.44
CA GLN A 321 3.36 -37.02 -8.78
C GLN A 321 2.39 -35.98 -9.34
N TYR A 322 2.70 -35.45 -10.52
CA TYR A 322 1.80 -34.56 -11.26
C TYR A 322 0.77 -35.42 -11.99
N VAL A 323 -0.51 -35.10 -11.79
CA VAL A 323 -1.61 -35.74 -12.52
C VAL A 323 -1.89 -34.99 -13.81
N ASP A 324 -1.67 -33.67 -13.81
CA ASP A 324 -1.82 -32.80 -14.97
C ASP A 324 -0.49 -32.13 -15.33
N GLU A 325 -0.42 -31.58 -16.54
CA GLU A 325 0.72 -30.77 -16.99
C GLU A 325 0.82 -29.47 -16.18
N ARG A 326 2.07 -29.08 -15.85
CA ARG A 326 2.41 -27.81 -15.22
C ARG A 326 3.39 -27.03 -16.11
N ILE A 327 2.95 -25.87 -16.58
CA ILE A 327 3.79 -24.92 -17.31
C ILE A 327 4.80 -24.23 -16.39
N GLU A 328 5.97 -23.89 -16.92
CA GLU A 328 7.11 -23.35 -16.13
C GLU A 328 6.78 -22.05 -15.38
N LYS A 329 6.01 -21.14 -15.99
CA LYS A 329 5.66 -19.82 -15.44
C LYS A 329 4.37 -19.80 -14.59
N GLY A 330 3.73 -20.95 -14.40
CA GLY A 330 2.49 -21.05 -13.63
C GLY A 330 2.72 -21.10 -12.11
N PRO A 331 1.65 -21.40 -11.35
CA PRO A 331 1.75 -21.76 -9.94
C PRO A 331 2.76 -22.89 -9.73
N MET A 332 3.62 -22.75 -8.71
CA MET A 332 4.65 -23.74 -8.39
C MET A 332 4.32 -24.50 -7.12
N VAL A 333 4.57 -25.81 -7.10
CA VAL A 333 4.41 -26.63 -5.89
C VAL A 333 5.65 -26.50 -5.01
N CYS A 334 5.43 -26.25 -3.73
CA CYS A 334 6.45 -26.34 -2.69
C CYS A 334 6.04 -27.37 -1.63
N VAL A 335 7.04 -28.10 -1.12
CA VAL A 335 6.90 -29.01 0.01
C VAL A 335 7.65 -28.42 1.19
N GLN A 336 6.93 -28.17 2.28
CA GLN A 336 7.46 -27.67 3.54
C GLN A 336 7.44 -28.80 4.57
N LEU A 337 8.53 -28.89 5.35
CA LEU A 337 8.64 -29.80 6.48
C LEU A 337 8.61 -29.01 7.78
N TYR A 338 7.89 -29.55 8.75
CA TYR A 338 7.84 -29.05 10.11
C TYR A 338 8.12 -30.18 11.09
N PHE A 339 8.87 -29.85 12.15
CA PHE A 339 9.23 -30.77 13.22
C PHE A 339 9.36 -29.98 14.52
N ASP A 340 8.80 -30.52 15.60
CA ASP A 340 8.79 -29.89 16.93
C ASP A 340 8.33 -28.41 16.93
N GLY A 341 7.28 -28.12 16.16
CA GLY A 341 6.68 -26.79 16.09
C GLY A 341 7.46 -25.75 15.29
N ALA A 342 8.48 -26.14 14.51
CA ALA A 342 9.23 -25.24 13.65
C ALA A 342 9.36 -25.79 12.23
N ARG A 343 9.47 -24.89 11.24
CA ARG A 343 9.77 -25.26 9.85
C ARG A 343 11.24 -25.64 9.73
N THR A 344 11.52 -26.84 9.23
CA THR A 344 12.88 -27.40 9.13
C THR A 344 13.41 -27.43 7.71
N SER A 345 12.53 -27.46 6.71
CA SER A 345 12.92 -27.46 5.29
C SER A 345 11.79 -26.92 4.41
N GLU A 346 12.16 -26.38 3.26
CA GLU A 346 11.27 -26.01 2.16
C GLU A 346 11.98 -26.34 0.85
N THR A 347 11.27 -26.95 -0.09
CA THR A 347 11.78 -27.18 -1.44
C THR A 347 10.66 -26.96 -2.42
N CYS A 348 10.93 -26.31 -3.55
CA CYS A 348 9.94 -26.00 -4.58
C CYS A 348 10.36 -26.62 -5.91
N ASP A 349 9.39 -27.13 -6.66
CA ASP A 349 9.60 -27.55 -8.03
C ASP A 349 9.59 -26.31 -8.92
N ARG A 350 10.64 -26.08 -9.69
CA ARG A 350 10.70 -24.95 -10.64
C ARG A 350 10.64 -25.38 -12.09
N LEU A 351 10.65 -26.69 -12.32
CA LEU A 351 10.71 -27.25 -13.67
C LEU A 351 9.31 -27.38 -14.26
N HIS A 352 9.25 -27.33 -15.60
CA HIS A 352 8.10 -27.82 -16.35
C HIS A 352 7.89 -29.31 -16.05
N ARG A 353 6.62 -29.72 -15.93
CA ARG A 353 6.23 -31.11 -15.67
C ARG A 353 5.11 -31.50 -16.61
N ASN A 354 5.25 -32.62 -17.30
CA ASN A 354 4.15 -33.23 -18.04
C ASN A 354 3.22 -33.96 -17.06
N ALA A 355 2.02 -34.32 -17.55
CA ALA A 355 1.16 -35.25 -16.82
C ALA A 355 1.91 -36.55 -16.52
N ASP A 356 1.67 -37.12 -15.35
CA ASP A 356 2.33 -38.30 -14.77
C ASP A 356 3.82 -38.15 -14.43
N ASP A 357 4.44 -36.98 -14.69
CA ASP A 357 5.81 -36.73 -14.23
C ASP A 357 5.90 -36.81 -12.71
N ARG A 358 7.06 -37.28 -12.26
CA ARG A 358 7.39 -37.38 -10.85
C ARG A 358 8.51 -36.42 -10.50
N TRP A 359 8.29 -35.67 -9.43
CA TRP A 359 9.32 -34.89 -8.77
C TRP A 359 9.76 -35.59 -7.49
N ASP A 360 11.02 -36.01 -7.44
CA ASP A 360 11.65 -36.53 -6.22
C ASP A 360 12.11 -35.37 -5.35
N VAL A 361 11.38 -35.12 -4.26
CA VAL A 361 11.62 -33.99 -3.34
C VAL A 361 12.89 -34.23 -2.53
N GLY A 362 13.14 -35.49 -2.15
CA GLY A 362 14.28 -35.89 -1.35
C GLY A 362 13.94 -37.02 -0.37
N THR A 363 14.80 -37.28 0.61
CA THR A 363 14.56 -38.27 1.65
C THR A 363 14.43 -37.60 3.01
N VAL A 364 13.30 -37.77 3.68
CA VAL A 364 13.08 -37.23 5.03
C VAL A 364 13.67 -38.14 6.07
N ASP A 365 14.50 -37.60 6.97
CA ASP A 365 14.88 -38.25 8.21
C ASP A 365 13.81 -37.98 9.28
N LEU A 366 13.08 -39.01 9.69
CA LEU A 366 11.96 -38.86 10.64
C LEU A 366 12.40 -38.59 12.08
N ALA A 367 13.68 -38.80 12.41
CA ALA A 367 14.20 -38.54 13.77
C ALA A 367 14.45 -37.05 14.00
N VAL A 368 14.76 -36.30 12.94
CA VAL A 368 15.10 -34.87 12.99
C VAL A 368 14.19 -33.98 12.13
N GLY A 369 13.32 -34.61 11.33
CA GLY A 369 12.38 -33.93 10.44
C GLY A 369 13.03 -33.07 9.37
N LYS A 370 14.16 -33.50 8.80
CA LYS A 370 14.87 -32.76 7.74
C LYS A 370 14.95 -33.57 6.44
N LEU A 371 15.01 -32.88 5.31
CA LEU A 371 15.44 -33.50 4.06
C LEU A 371 16.94 -33.79 4.14
N VAL A 372 17.31 -35.01 3.80
CA VAL A 372 18.68 -35.48 3.63
C VAL A 372 18.94 -35.54 2.14
N GLU A 373 20.05 -34.95 1.70
CA GLU A 373 20.52 -35.10 0.33
C GLU A 373 20.77 -36.59 0.04
N PRO A 374 20.34 -37.12 -1.12
CA PRO A 374 20.63 -38.49 -1.47
C PRO A 374 22.15 -38.71 -1.50
N GLU A 375 22.63 -39.69 -0.73
CA GLU A 375 24.04 -40.10 -0.75
C GLU A 375 24.44 -40.46 -2.19
N GLY A 376 25.29 -39.63 -2.81
CA GLY A 376 25.80 -39.86 -4.16
C GLY A 376 25.13 -39.05 -5.28
N ALA A 377 24.17 -38.15 -4.98
CA ALA A 377 23.79 -37.14 -5.95
C ALA A 377 24.95 -36.14 -6.10
N SER A 378 25.74 -36.32 -7.15
CA SER A 378 26.65 -35.28 -7.62
C SER A 378 25.81 -34.02 -7.80
N LYS A 379 26.21 -32.92 -7.14
CA LYS A 379 25.63 -31.61 -7.44
C LYS A 379 25.64 -31.47 -8.96
N PRO A 380 24.51 -31.18 -9.61
CA PRO A 380 24.56 -30.84 -11.02
C PRO A 380 25.55 -29.69 -11.14
N ASP A 381 26.56 -29.84 -12.02
CA ASP A 381 27.47 -28.79 -12.47
C ASP A 381 26.65 -27.73 -13.23
N GLY A 382 25.68 -27.11 -12.55
CA GLY A 382 25.02 -25.90 -12.97
C GLY A 382 25.92 -24.77 -12.54
N GLY A 383 26.86 -24.40 -13.41
CA GLY A 383 27.56 -23.13 -13.30
C GLY A 383 26.54 -22.06 -12.97
N ALA A 384 26.72 -21.42 -11.82
CA ALA A 384 25.97 -20.22 -11.50
C ALA A 384 26.11 -19.28 -12.71
N PRO A 385 25.03 -18.73 -13.28
CA PRO A 385 25.20 -17.58 -14.14
C PRO A 385 25.98 -16.56 -13.32
N GLU A 386 27.14 -16.13 -13.84
CA GLU A 386 27.86 -14.99 -13.30
C GLU A 386 26.83 -13.92 -13.01
N THR A 387 26.73 -13.53 -11.75
CA THR A 387 26.14 -12.26 -11.36
C THR A 387 26.85 -11.20 -12.20
N VAL A 388 26.20 -10.77 -13.28
CA VAL A 388 26.59 -9.57 -13.99
C VAL A 388 26.47 -8.47 -12.96
N ASP A 389 27.63 -8.00 -12.50
CA ASP A 389 27.80 -6.91 -11.57
C ASP A 389 26.99 -5.72 -12.10
N ALA A 390 25.89 -5.41 -11.42
CA ALA A 390 25.08 -4.25 -11.73
C ALA A 390 25.95 -3.04 -11.43
N GLY A 391 26.46 -2.44 -12.51
CA GLY A 391 27.39 -1.33 -12.48
C GLY A 391 27.04 -0.30 -11.42
N ALA A 392 28.08 0.10 -10.69
CA ALA A 392 28.06 1.24 -9.79
C ALA A 392 27.36 2.44 -10.46
N ALA A 393 26.38 2.99 -9.74
CA ALA A 393 25.78 4.26 -10.12
C ALA A 393 26.87 5.34 -10.20
N PRO A 394 26.91 6.17 -11.26
CA PRO A 394 27.83 7.29 -11.31
C PRO A 394 27.50 8.30 -10.21
N GLU A 395 28.52 8.71 -9.46
CA GLU A 395 28.46 9.81 -8.50
C GLU A 395 27.87 11.06 -9.17
N ALA A 396 26.86 11.65 -8.53
CA ALA A 396 26.32 12.93 -8.93
C ALA A 396 27.39 14.03 -8.78
N PRO A 397 27.57 14.92 -9.76
CA PRO A 397 28.48 16.04 -9.63
C PRO A 397 27.94 17.01 -8.57
N LYS A 398 28.76 17.27 -7.55
CA LYS A 398 28.55 18.35 -6.59
C LYS A 398 28.41 19.68 -7.34
N LYS A 399 27.29 20.36 -7.11
CA LYS A 399 27.15 21.80 -7.32
C LYS A 399 26.87 22.45 -5.99
#